data_AF-A0A956ALJ4-F1
#
_entry.id   AF-A0A956ALJ4-F1
#
_cell.length_a   1.000
_cell.length_b   1.000
_cell.length_c   1.000
_cell.angle_alpha   90.00
_cell.angle_beta   90.00
_cell.angle_gamma   90.00
#
_symmetry.space_group_name_H-M   'P 1'
#
loop_
_entity.id
_entity.type
_entity.pdbx_description
1 polymer ?
#
loop_
_entity_poly.entity_id
_entity_poly.type
_entity_poly.pdbx_seq_one_letter_code
_entity_poly.pdbx_strand_id
1 'polypeptide(L)'
;MLPHEPTLPEDLATAWESVLSDWSSDAHHVAFIELCAVRGRLADAGALYRRAKELDAERAELAEKQLQRIMARALVMLAQHTPVARNSAAVRRLALVVAVVVAGLMMGSALWAVTRLLAAQGG
;
A
#
# COMPACT_ATOMS: atom_id res chain seq x y z
N MET A 1 27.80 -11.52 9.27
CA MET A 1 27.30 -10.37 8.48
C MET A 1 27.40 -9.15 9.36
N LEU A 2 28.26 -8.18 9.01
CA LEU A 2 28.34 -6.92 9.73
C LEU A 2 26.97 -6.20 9.62
N PRO A 3 26.38 -5.71 10.72
CA PRO A 3 25.13 -4.96 10.62
C PRO A 3 25.42 -3.71 9.79
N HIS A 4 24.88 -3.64 8.57
CA HIS A 4 24.89 -2.41 7.80
C HIS A 4 24.09 -1.39 8.60
N GLU A 5 24.78 -0.34 9.03
CA GLU A 5 24.13 0.83 9.58
C GLU A 5 23.22 1.39 8.48
N PRO A 6 21.89 1.42 8.69
CA PRO A 6 20.99 1.84 7.64
C PRO A 6 21.27 3.29 7.32
N THR A 7 21.65 3.58 6.07
CA THR A 7 21.79 4.95 5.61
C THR A 7 20.40 5.56 5.52
N LEU A 8 20.06 6.48 6.42
CA LEU A 8 18.77 7.16 6.45
C LEU A 8 18.84 8.44 5.60
N PRO A 9 17.85 8.69 4.73
CA PRO A 9 17.55 10.01 4.19
C PRO A 9 17.41 11.03 5.32
N GLU A 10 17.70 12.28 5.00
CA GLU A 10 17.77 13.40 5.96
C GLU A 10 16.52 13.52 6.84
N ASP A 11 15.32 13.37 6.26
CA ASP A 11 14.07 13.45 7.01
C ASP A 11 13.87 12.31 8.02
N LEU A 12 14.26 11.08 7.66
CA LEU A 12 14.26 9.94 8.58
C LEU A 12 15.36 10.08 9.64
N ALA A 13 16.52 10.64 9.28
CA ALA A 13 17.59 10.91 10.23
C ALA A 13 17.17 11.92 11.29
N THR A 14 16.56 13.05 10.90
CA THR A 14 16.03 14.06 11.83
C THR A 14 14.93 13.50 12.73
N ALA A 15 14.02 12.69 12.19
CA ALA A 15 13.00 12.03 12.99
C ALA A 15 13.59 11.04 13.99
N TRP A 16 14.66 10.32 13.60
CA TRP A 16 15.39 9.42 14.49
C TRP A 16 16.17 10.19 15.57
N GLU A 17 16.79 11.31 15.24
CA GLU A 17 17.43 12.19 16.22
C GLU A 17 16.44 12.70 17.27
N SER A 18 15.20 13.01 16.85
CA SER A 18 14.13 13.41 17.77
C SER A 18 13.80 12.27 18.77
N VAL A 19 13.75 11.03 18.29
CA VAL A 19 13.60 9.84 19.16
C VAL A 19 14.79 9.68 20.12
N LEU A 20 16.01 9.91 19.64
CA LEU A 20 17.20 9.81 20.49
C LEU A 20 17.26 10.93 21.55
N SER A 21 16.76 12.12 21.22
CA SER A 21 16.73 13.28 22.12
C SER A 21 15.74 13.11 23.27
N ASP A 22 14.63 12.40 23.04
CA ASP A 22 13.67 12.03 24.07
C ASP A 22 13.14 10.61 23.79
N TRP A 23 13.87 9.64 24.33
CA TRP A 23 13.58 8.21 24.20
C TRP A 23 12.32 7.77 24.96
N SER A 24 11.84 8.57 25.90
CA SER A 24 10.65 8.21 26.68
C SER A 24 9.35 8.59 25.97
N SER A 25 9.44 9.47 24.97
CA SER A 25 8.31 9.97 24.20
C SER A 25 7.80 8.94 23.21
N ASP A 26 6.67 8.31 23.52
CA ASP A 26 5.96 7.43 22.56
C ASP A 26 5.60 8.19 21.28
N ALA A 27 5.32 9.50 21.37
CA ALA A 27 4.97 10.33 20.22
C ALA A 27 6.11 10.39 19.18
N HIS A 28 7.36 10.55 19.62
CA HIS A 28 8.51 10.54 18.71
C HIS A 28 8.68 9.16 18.05
N HIS A 29 8.51 8.08 18.82
CA HIS A 29 8.57 6.72 18.30
C HIS A 29 7.49 6.46 17.24
N VAL A 30 6.24 6.85 17.51
CA VAL A 30 5.12 6.72 16.58
C VAL A 30 5.43 7.46 15.29
N ALA A 31 5.79 8.75 15.39
CA ALA A 31 6.05 9.60 14.24
C ALA A 31 7.16 9.03 13.35
N PHE A 32 8.26 8.56 13.94
CA PHE A 32 9.34 7.93 13.21
C PHE A 32 8.91 6.63 12.51
N ILE A 33 8.22 5.74 13.22
CA ILE A 33 7.76 4.46 12.65
C ILE A 33 6.76 4.67 11.52
N GLU A 34 5.84 5.63 11.66
CA GLU A 34 4.89 6.00 10.62
C GLU A 34 5.60 6.57 9.39
N LEU A 35 6.56 7.47 9.59
CA LEU A 35 7.34 8.04 8.49
C LEU A 35 8.11 6.93 7.75
N CYS A 36 8.74 6.00 8.47
CA CYS A 36 9.35 4.80 7.90
C CYS A 36 8.35 3.93 7.13
N ALA A 37 7.13 3.76 7.64
CA ALA A 37 6.08 3.00 6.95
C ALA A 37 5.68 3.66 5.61
N VAL A 38 5.47 4.98 5.62
CA VAL A 38 5.12 5.74 4.41
C VAL A 38 6.23 5.67 3.36
N ARG A 39 7.50 5.65 3.79
CA ARG A 39 8.66 5.55 2.90
C ARG A 39 9.06 4.11 2.53
N GLY A 40 8.34 3.10 3.02
CA GLY A 40 8.66 1.69 2.77
C GLY A 40 9.95 1.21 3.43
N ARG A 41 10.40 1.89 4.50
CA ARG A 41 11.67 1.69 5.20
C ARG A 41 11.52 1.16 6.62
N LEU A 42 10.49 0.34 6.87
CA LEU A 42 10.28 -0.29 8.19
C LEU A 42 11.42 -1.24 8.60
N ALA A 43 12.11 -1.84 7.62
CA ALA A 43 13.26 -2.70 7.90
C ALA A 43 14.40 -1.93 8.59
N ASP A 44 14.62 -0.69 8.18
CA ASP A 44 15.65 0.20 8.74
C ASP A 44 15.30 0.63 10.15
N ALA A 45 14.04 0.98 10.41
CA ALA A 45 13.54 1.23 11.77
C ALA A 45 13.79 0.01 12.67
N GLY A 46 13.49 -1.20 12.19
CA GLY A 46 13.76 -2.43 12.92
C GLY A 46 15.23 -2.66 13.23
N ALA A 47 16.15 -2.30 12.32
CA ALA A 47 17.58 -2.39 12.56
C ALA A 47 18.05 -1.42 13.66
N LEU A 48 17.55 -0.18 13.63
CA LEU A 48 17.88 0.84 14.63
C LEU A 48 17.41 0.44 16.04
N TYR A 49 16.16 -0.01 16.18
CA TYR A 49 15.66 -0.45 17.49
C TYR A 49 16.31 -1.74 17.99
N ARG A 50 16.64 -2.70 17.12
CA ARG A 50 17.42 -3.89 17.52
C ARG A 50 18.78 -3.47 18.08
N ARG A 51 19.47 -2.56 17.39
CA ARG A 51 20.75 -2.03 17.85
C ARG A 51 20.61 -1.26 19.16
N ALA A 52 19.58 -0.42 19.32
CA ALA A 52 19.32 0.28 20.58
C ALA A 52 19.09 -0.70 21.74
N LYS A 53 18.38 -1.81 21.50
CA LYS A 53 18.16 -2.88 22.48
C LYS A 53 19.45 -3.60 22.88
N GLU A 54 20.35 -3.85 21.92
CA GLU A 54 21.61 -4.55 22.13
C GLU A 54 22.65 -3.66 22.83
N LEU A 55 22.63 -2.35 22.57
CA LEU A 55 23.61 -1.41 23.11
C LEU A 55 23.26 -0.87 24.49
N ASP A 56 21.97 -0.77 24.82
CA ASP A 56 21.50 -0.14 26.05
C ASP A 56 20.38 -0.97 26.70
N ALA A 57 20.69 -1.57 27.84
CA ALA A 57 19.77 -2.39 28.60
C ALA A 57 18.60 -1.60 29.20
N GLU A 58 18.78 -0.32 29.52
CA GLU A 58 17.70 0.53 30.05
C GLU A 58 16.68 0.85 28.95
N ARG A 59 17.16 1.00 27.70
CA ARG A 59 16.30 1.22 26.54
C ARG A 59 15.71 -0.06 25.96
N ALA A 60 16.20 -1.22 26.38
CA ALA A 60 15.87 -2.50 25.76
C ALA A 60 14.38 -2.83 25.80
N GLU A 61 13.70 -2.57 26.92
CA GLU A 61 12.26 -2.84 27.06
C GLU A 61 11.42 -1.96 26.12
N LEU A 62 11.75 -0.67 26.04
CA LEU A 62 11.07 0.27 25.13
C LEU A 62 11.36 -0.09 23.68
N ALA A 63 12.61 -0.39 23.35
CA ALA A 63 12.99 -0.84 22.01
C ALA A 63 12.23 -2.09 21.58
N GLU A 64 12.07 -3.08 22.47
CA GLU A 64 11.29 -4.29 22.21
C GLU A 64 9.82 -3.96 21.91
N LYS A 65 9.18 -3.07 22.69
CA LYS A 65 7.81 -2.61 22.41
C LYS A 65 7.69 -1.98 21.02
N GLN A 66 8.65 -1.14 20.64
CA GLN A 66 8.65 -0.51 19.32
C GLN A 66 8.92 -1.53 18.19
N LEU A 67 9.76 -2.55 18.41
CA LEU A 67 9.94 -3.66 17.47
C LEU A 67 8.64 -4.44 17.24
N GLN A 68 7.86 -4.70 18.29
CA GLN A 68 6.53 -5.33 18.16
C GLN A 68 5.57 -4.44 17.37
N ARG A 69 5.60 -3.12 17.59
CA ARG A 69 4.81 -2.15 16.82
C ARG A 69 5.17 -2.15 15.34
N ILE A 70 6.46 -2.19 15.01
CA ILE A 70 6.97 -2.30 13.63
C ILE A 70 6.47 -3.60 12.98
N MET A 71 6.55 -4.73 13.70
CA MET A 71 6.06 -6.03 13.22
C MET A 71 4.56 -5.98 12.91
N ALA A 72 3.75 -5.48 13.85
CA ALA A 72 2.31 -5.32 13.65
C ALA A 72 2.00 -4.45 12.42
N ARG A 73 2.73 -3.35 12.24
CA ARG A 73 2.57 -2.46 11.07
C ARG A 73 2.91 -3.17 9.76
N ALA A 74 4.01 -3.93 9.74
CA ALA A 74 4.43 -4.70 8.57
C ALA A 74 3.39 -5.77 8.20
N LEU A 75 2.81 -6.47 9.18
CA LEU A 75 1.73 -7.42 8.96
C LEU A 75 0.47 -6.76 8.37
N VAL A 76 0.09 -5.58 8.87
CA VAL A 76 -1.02 -4.81 8.30
C VAL A 76 -0.75 -4.43 6.85
N MET A 77 0.47 -3.95 6.54
CA MET A 77 0.85 -3.62 5.16
C MET A 77 0.79 -4.86 4.26
N LEU A 78 1.28 -6.01 4.73
CA LEU A 78 1.19 -7.27 4.00
C LEU A 78 -0.27 -7.67 3.73
N ALA A 79 -1.15 -7.56 4.74
CA ALA A 79 -2.58 -7.83 4.60
C ALA A 79 -3.29 -6.87 3.64
N GLN A 80 -2.84 -5.62 3.54
CA GLN A 80 -3.34 -4.64 2.56
C GLN A 80 -2.89 -4.96 1.12
N HIS A 81 -1.76 -5.64 0.96
CA HIS A 81 -1.27 -6.11 -0.34
C HIS A 81 -1.88 -7.44 -0.79
N THR A 82 -2.63 -8.14 0.07
CA THR A 82 -3.56 -9.17 -0.42
C THR A 82 -4.56 -8.47 -1.35
N PRO A 83 -4.73 -8.91 -2.61
CA PRO A 83 -5.71 -8.33 -3.50
C PRO A 83 -7.10 -8.64 -2.95
N VAL A 84 -7.57 -7.80 -2.02
CA VAL A 84 -8.98 -7.73 -1.67
C VAL A 84 -9.64 -7.26 -2.96
N ALA A 85 -10.31 -8.19 -3.64
CA ALA A 85 -11.15 -7.91 -4.79
C ALA A 85 -12.07 -6.75 -4.41
N ARG A 86 -11.66 -5.53 -4.79
CA ARG A 86 -12.27 -4.28 -4.35
C ARG A 86 -13.64 -4.22 -4.99
N ASN A 87 -14.66 -4.66 -4.23
CA ASN A 87 -16.08 -4.55 -4.53
C ASN A 87 -16.43 -4.81 -6.01
N SER A 88 -16.35 -6.08 -6.42
CA SER A 88 -16.63 -6.50 -7.79
C SER A 88 -18.08 -6.24 -8.24
N ALA A 89 -19.03 -5.98 -7.34
CA ALA A 89 -20.45 -5.86 -7.73
C ALA A 89 -20.73 -4.64 -8.63
N ALA A 90 -20.16 -3.47 -8.32
CA ALA A 90 -20.37 -2.24 -9.10
C ALA A 90 -19.61 -2.30 -10.44
N VAL A 91 -18.35 -2.77 -10.41
CA VAL A 91 -17.53 -2.93 -11.62
C VAL A 91 -18.08 -4.02 -12.53
N ARG A 92 -18.58 -5.13 -11.96
CA ARG A 92 -19.24 -6.21 -12.71
C ARG A 92 -20.56 -5.75 -13.30
N ARG A 93 -21.37 -4.97 -12.58
CA ARG A 93 -22.59 -4.37 -13.15
C ARG A 93 -22.26 -3.41 -14.29
N LEU A 94 -21.26 -2.55 -14.12
CA LEU A 94 -20.83 -1.64 -15.17
C LEU A 94 -20.32 -2.41 -16.40
N ALA A 95 -19.49 -3.43 -16.21
CA ALA A 95 -19.00 -4.29 -17.30
C ALA A 95 -20.14 -5.00 -18.03
N LEU A 96 -21.17 -5.46 -17.30
CA LEU A 96 -22.34 -6.13 -17.87
C LEU A 96 -23.21 -5.16 -18.67
N VAL A 97 -23.41 -3.94 -18.18
CA VAL A 97 -24.12 -2.87 -18.92
C VAL A 97 -23.35 -2.50 -20.19
N VAL A 98 -22.04 -2.31 -20.11
CA VAL A 98 -21.19 -2.02 -21.28
C VAL A 98 -21.27 -3.14 -22.30
N ALA A 99 -21.19 -4.41 -21.88
CA ALA A 99 -21.31 -5.55 -22.77
C ALA A 99 -22.67 -5.62 -23.47
N VAL A 100 -23.77 -5.35 -22.77
CA VAL A 100 -25.12 -5.31 -23.34
C VAL A 100 -25.26 -4.18 -24.36
N VAL A 101 -24.72 -2.99 -24.07
CA VAL A 101 -24.76 -1.85 -25.00
C VAL A 101 -23.98 -2.16 -26.27
N VAL A 102 -22.78 -2.74 -26.16
CA VAL A 102 -21.95 -3.12 -27.32
C VAL A 102 -22.65 -4.20 -28.14
N ALA A 103 -23.21 -5.22 -27.50
CA ALA A 103 -23.96 -6.27 -28.19
C ALA A 103 -25.20 -5.71 -28.91
N GLY A 104 -25.95 -4.80 -28.26
CA GLY A 104 -27.11 -4.13 -28.85
C GLY A 104 -26.74 -3.27 -30.06
N LEU A 105 -25.62 -2.52 -29.98
CA LEU A 105 -25.11 -1.74 -31.11
C LEU A 105 -24.70 -2.62 -32.29
N MET A 106 -24.03 -3.75 -32.03
CA MET A 106 -23.66 -4.70 -33.07
C MET A 106 -24.91 -5.28 -33.75
N MET A 107 -25.91 -5.72 -32.97
CA MET A 107 -27.17 -6.26 -33.49
C MET A 107 -27.93 -5.21 -34.31
N GLY A 108 -28.04 -3.99 -33.79
CA GLY A 108 -28.72 -2.88 -34.47
C GLY A 108 -28.05 -2.49 -35.79
N SER A 109 -26.72 -2.48 -35.83
CA SER A 109 -25.97 -2.17 -37.06
C SER A 109 -26.15 -3.24 -38.14
N ALA A 110 -26.26 -4.52 -37.76
CA ALA A 110 -26.50 -5.61 -38.70
C ALA A 110 -27.90 -5.53 -39.32
N LEU A 111 -28.93 -5.25 -38.51
CA LEU A 111 -30.30 -5.05 -39.01
C LEU A 111 -30.39 -3.84 -39.94
N TRP A 112 -29.72 -2.73 -39.60
CA TRP A 112 -29.68 -1.53 -40.44
C TRP A 112 -28.95 -1.77 -41.77
N ALA A 113 -27.86 -2.54 -41.77
CA ALA A 113 -27.17 -2.91 -43.00
C ALA A 113 -28.03 -3.78 -43.92
N VAL A 114 -28.78 -4.74 -43.38
CA VAL A 114 -29.66 -5.62 -44.14
C VAL A 114 -30.85 -4.87 -44.74
N THR A 115 -31.50 -4.00 -43.97
CA THR A 115 -32.62 -3.19 -44.49
C THR A 115 -32.17 -2.24 -45.59
N ARG A 116 -30.97 -1.65 -45.46
CA ARG A 116 -30.40 -0.78 -46.49
C ARG A 116 -30.04 -1.55 -47.76
N LEU A 117 -29.55 -2.78 -47.64
CA LEU A 117 -29.20 -3.63 -48.79
C LEU A 117 -30.46 -4.05 -49.57
N LEU A 118 -31.53 -4.42 -48.86
CA LEU A 118 -32.83 -4.74 -49.48
C LEU A 118 -33.46 -3.52 -50.16
N ALA A 119 -33.38 -2.35 -49.55
CA ALA A 119 -33.86 -1.10 -50.14
C ALA A 119 -33.07 -0.71 -51.41
N ALA A 120 -31.80 -1.05 -51.50
CA ALA A 120 -30.96 -0.75 -52.67
C ALA A 120 -31.15 -1.71 -53.85
N GLN A 121 -31.75 -2.90 -53.65
CA GLN A 121 -32.02 -3.87 -54.73
C GLN A 121 -33.45 -3.76 -55.30
N GLY A 122 -34.34 -3.03 -54.64
CA GLY A 122 -35.76 -2.91 -55.02
C GLY A 122 -36.16 -1.64 -55.78
N GLY A 123 -35.20 -0.80 -56.20
CA GLY A 123 -35.42 0.42 -56.99
C GLY A 123 -34.58 0.40 -58.26
#